data_AF-A0A8H8RIK8-F1
#
_entry.id   AF-A0A8H8RIK8-F1
#
_cell.length_a   1.000
_cell.length_b   1.000
_cell.length_c   1.000
_cell.angle_alpha   90.00
_cell.angle_beta   90.00
_cell.angle_gamma   90.00
#
_symmetry.space_group_name_H-M   'P 1'
#
loop_
_entity.id
_entity.type
_entity.pdbx_description
1 polymer ?
#
loop_
_entity_poly.entity_id
_entity_poly.type
_entity_poly.pdbx_seq_one_letter_code
_entity_poly.pdbx_strand_id
1 'polypeptide(L)'
;VHWFDLTKFYLETARVLKPGGTLALWTIDPDQPNAAKLTEIMLHFEHVVIGKYQMPGNLLSRGMYDKLPLPWTVSPPVPGFSKADYVKLDYDRNGVLSNGKTFFSGSKRRNLAEVEQTLGTASVVTRWRENHPDLVGTEQDCVKLFVKDLREALGGEEEVDSGGATTIMLFRKAA
;
A
#
# COMPACT_ATOMS: atom_id res chain seq x y z
N VAL A 1 5.21 -7.79 -2.97
CA VAL A 1 5.29 -9.26 -2.78
C VAL A 1 3.91 -9.90 -2.58
N HIS A 2 2.89 -9.14 -2.16
CA HIS A 2 1.54 -9.61 -1.86
C HIS A 2 0.74 -10.23 -3.02
N TRP A 3 1.31 -10.31 -4.23
CA TRP A 3 0.74 -11.01 -5.38
C TRP A 3 1.35 -12.40 -5.62
N PHE A 4 2.41 -12.77 -4.87
CA PHE A 4 3.17 -13.99 -5.14
C PHE A 4 2.58 -15.20 -4.42
N ASP A 5 2.85 -16.38 -4.96
CA ASP A 5 2.82 -17.63 -4.21
C ASP A 5 3.98 -17.57 -3.19
N LEU A 6 3.64 -17.19 -1.95
CA LEU A 6 4.65 -16.91 -0.92
C LEU A 6 5.46 -18.14 -0.54
N THR A 7 4.86 -19.34 -0.56
CA THR A 7 5.59 -20.59 -0.33
C THR A 7 6.68 -20.78 -1.37
N LYS A 8 6.33 -20.70 -2.66
CA LYS A 8 7.32 -20.84 -3.75
C LYS A 8 8.35 -19.72 -3.74
N PHE A 9 7.92 -18.50 -3.45
CA PHE A 9 8.81 -17.35 -3.35
C PHE A 9 9.84 -17.52 -2.22
N TYR A 10 9.41 -17.93 -1.02
CA TYR A 10 10.33 -18.17 0.08
C TYR A 10 11.28 -19.34 -0.19
N LEU A 11 10.80 -20.42 -0.81
CA LEU A 11 11.64 -21.55 -1.20
C LEU A 11 12.76 -21.11 -2.14
N GLU A 12 12.41 -20.36 -3.18
CA GLU A 12 13.39 -19.93 -4.18
C GLU A 12 14.37 -18.90 -3.61
N THR A 13 13.89 -17.95 -2.82
CA THR A 13 14.77 -16.97 -2.14
C THR A 13 15.73 -17.66 -1.16
N ALA A 14 15.26 -18.62 -0.36
CA ALA A 14 16.14 -19.40 0.54
C ALA A 14 17.20 -20.21 -0.22
N ARG A 15 16.88 -20.67 -1.44
CA ARG A 15 17.81 -21.42 -2.31
C ARG A 15 18.91 -20.55 -2.89
N VAL A 16 18.59 -19.33 -3.32
CA VAL A 16 19.54 -18.45 -4.04
C VAL A 16 20.32 -17.51 -3.12
N LEU A 17 19.80 -17.19 -1.93
CA LEU A 17 20.52 -16.37 -0.96
C LEU A 17 21.70 -17.15 -0.35
N LYS A 18 22.87 -16.51 -0.33
CA LYS A 18 24.03 -17.00 0.43
C LYS A 18 23.73 -16.99 1.95
N PRO A 19 24.37 -17.87 2.74
CA PRO A 19 24.32 -17.80 4.20
C PRO A 19 24.60 -16.37 4.72
N GLY A 20 23.78 -15.89 5.65
CA GLY A 20 23.86 -14.51 6.18
C GLY A 20 23.25 -13.41 5.30
N GLY A 21 22.85 -13.72 4.06
CA GLY A 21 22.17 -12.76 3.17
C GLY A 21 20.81 -12.31 3.71
N THR A 22 20.33 -11.15 3.24
CA THR A 22 19.05 -10.57 3.69
C THR A 22 18.05 -10.50 2.54
N LEU A 23 16.85 -11.02 2.79
CA LEU A 23 15.66 -10.72 1.98
C LEU A 23 14.95 -9.51 2.59
N ALA A 24 14.77 -8.45 1.80
CA ALA A 24 14.00 -7.28 2.18
C ALA A 24 12.69 -7.21 1.40
N LEU A 25 11.56 -7.23 2.11
CA LEU A 25 10.23 -7.02 1.54
C LEU A 25 9.71 -5.68 2.04
N TRP A 26 9.02 -4.93 1.17
CA TRP A 26 8.46 -3.65 1.54
C TRP A 26 7.13 -3.36 0.86
N THR A 27 6.37 -2.45 1.46
CA THR A 27 5.15 -1.87 0.91
C THR A 27 5.02 -0.43 1.38
N ILE A 28 4.35 0.37 0.57
CA ILE A 28 3.93 1.71 0.90
C ILE A 28 2.41 1.73 0.77
N ASP A 29 1.73 2.19 1.82
CA ASP A 29 0.31 2.52 1.80
C ASP A 29 0.16 4.03 1.68
N PRO A 30 -0.41 4.57 0.58
CA PRO A 30 -0.57 6.01 0.41
C PRO A 30 -1.31 6.62 1.59
N ASP A 31 -0.80 7.74 2.09
CA ASP A 31 -1.40 8.42 3.25
C ASP A 31 -1.17 9.93 3.15
N GLN A 32 -1.94 10.69 3.92
CA GLN A 32 -1.91 12.15 3.97
C GLN A 32 -1.67 12.59 5.42
N PRO A 33 -0.74 13.52 5.69
CA PRO A 33 -0.46 13.92 7.06
C PRO A 33 -1.56 14.86 7.58
N ASN A 34 -2.04 14.60 8.79
CA ASN A 34 -2.69 15.58 9.67
C ASN A 34 -3.89 16.37 9.09
N ALA A 35 -4.75 15.74 8.29
CA ALA A 35 -6.05 16.29 7.95
C ALA A 35 -7.12 15.22 8.09
N ALA A 36 -7.82 15.19 9.23
CA ALA A 36 -8.83 14.18 9.55
C ALA A 36 -9.88 14.01 8.43
N LYS A 37 -10.20 15.11 7.73
CA LYS A 37 -11.10 15.08 6.58
C LYS A 37 -10.53 14.35 5.36
N LEU A 38 -9.25 14.55 5.03
CA LEU A 38 -8.60 13.85 3.92
C LEU A 38 -8.47 12.36 4.22
N THR A 39 -8.14 12.02 5.47
CA THR A 39 -8.14 10.62 5.93
C THR A 39 -9.53 10.00 5.79
N GLU A 40 -10.59 10.70 6.20
CA GLU A 40 -11.98 10.22 6.05
C GLU A 40 -12.33 9.96 4.58
N ILE A 41 -12.01 10.89 3.67
CA ILE A 41 -12.27 10.76 2.22
C ILE A 41 -11.52 9.56 1.65
N MET A 42 -10.25 9.39 2.01
CA MET A 42 -9.43 8.26 1.58
C MET A 42 -9.99 6.93 2.09
N LEU A 43 -10.31 6.83 3.39
CA LEU A 43 -10.90 5.62 3.97
C LEU A 43 -12.27 5.30 3.37
N HIS A 44 -13.11 6.30 3.10
CA HIS A 44 -14.39 6.10 2.42
C HIS A 44 -14.19 5.56 1.01
N PHE A 45 -13.31 6.17 0.23
CA PHE A 45 -12.98 5.69 -1.11
C PHE A 45 -12.52 4.22 -1.07
N GLU A 46 -11.54 3.92 -0.22
CA GLU A 46 -10.91 2.60 -0.18
C GLU A 46 -11.81 1.49 0.37
N HIS A 47 -12.63 1.77 1.40
CA HIS A 47 -13.46 0.76 2.05
C HIS A 47 -14.88 0.67 1.49
N VAL A 48 -15.44 1.78 1.00
CA VAL A 48 -16.84 1.83 0.55
C VAL A 48 -16.91 1.81 -0.97
N VAL A 49 -16.22 2.74 -1.64
CA VAL A 49 -16.35 2.91 -3.10
C VAL A 49 -15.68 1.78 -3.86
N ILE A 50 -14.41 1.51 -3.57
CA ILE A 50 -13.62 0.48 -4.25
C ILE A 50 -13.43 -0.80 -3.41
N GLY A 51 -13.96 -0.84 -2.19
CA GLY A 51 -13.73 -1.93 -1.23
C GLY A 51 -14.08 -3.32 -1.78
N LYS A 52 -15.25 -3.47 -2.43
CA LYS A 52 -15.69 -4.74 -3.03
C LYS A 52 -14.82 -5.25 -4.19
N TYR A 53 -13.98 -4.39 -4.75
CA TYR A 53 -13.10 -4.71 -5.88
C TYR A 53 -11.66 -5.02 -5.44
N GLN A 54 -11.38 -4.95 -4.13
CA GLN A 54 -10.07 -5.32 -3.59
C GLN A 54 -9.87 -6.83 -3.62
N MET A 55 -8.65 -7.23 -3.97
CA MET A 55 -8.20 -8.62 -3.89
C MET A 55 -7.40 -8.82 -2.59
N PRO A 56 -7.20 -10.07 -2.12
CA PRO A 56 -6.44 -10.35 -0.91
C PRO A 56 -5.05 -9.68 -0.87
N GLY A 57 -4.37 -9.61 -2.02
CA GLY A 57 -3.08 -8.91 -2.11
C GLY A 57 -3.16 -7.41 -1.81
N ASN A 58 -4.23 -6.72 -2.21
CA ASN A 58 -4.45 -5.31 -1.85
C ASN A 58 -4.53 -5.15 -0.33
N LEU A 59 -5.30 -6.02 0.33
CA LEU A 59 -5.49 -5.98 1.78
C LEU A 59 -4.19 -6.26 2.54
N LEU A 60 -3.34 -7.14 2.03
CA LEU A 60 -2.01 -7.39 2.60
C LEU A 60 -1.12 -6.14 2.51
N SER A 61 -1.12 -5.48 1.35
CA SER A 61 -0.34 -4.26 1.09
C SER A 61 -0.77 -3.10 2.00
N ARG A 62 -2.08 -2.83 2.04
CA ARG A 62 -2.70 -1.76 2.84
C ARG A 62 -2.56 -2.02 4.33
N GLY A 63 -2.71 -3.27 4.74
CA GLY A 63 -2.46 -3.71 6.12
C GLY A 63 -0.99 -3.71 6.52
N MET A 64 -0.10 -3.04 5.77
CA MET A 64 1.33 -2.91 6.09
C MET A 64 1.99 -4.26 6.36
N TYR A 65 1.58 -5.30 5.62
CA TYR A 65 2.00 -6.68 5.76
C TYR A 65 1.83 -7.31 7.15
N ASP A 66 0.96 -6.78 8.01
CA ASP A 66 0.69 -7.38 9.33
C ASP A 66 0.19 -8.83 9.24
N LYS A 67 -0.56 -9.14 8.18
CA LYS A 67 -1.12 -10.47 7.91
C LYS A 67 -0.38 -11.22 6.80
N LEU A 68 0.79 -10.74 6.37
CA LEU A 68 1.57 -11.42 5.34
C LEU A 68 2.10 -12.75 5.91
N PRO A 69 1.80 -13.90 5.28
CA PRO A 69 2.41 -15.17 5.67
C PRO A 69 3.93 -15.08 5.64
N LEU A 70 4.57 -15.51 6.73
CA LEU A 70 6.03 -15.52 6.90
C LEU A 70 6.59 -16.89 6.50
N PRO A 71 7.93 -17.04 6.31
CA PRO A 71 8.53 -18.32 5.93
C PRO A 71 8.13 -19.50 6.83
N TRP A 72 7.97 -19.27 8.14
CA TRP A 72 7.55 -20.28 9.11
C TRP A 72 6.03 -20.40 9.31
N THR A 73 5.22 -19.59 8.63
CA THR A 73 3.74 -19.66 8.72
C THR A 73 3.07 -20.01 7.39
N VAL A 74 3.81 -20.02 6.27
CA VAL A 74 3.32 -20.60 5.01
C VAL A 74 3.17 -22.12 5.13
N SER A 75 2.43 -22.72 4.20
CA SER A 75 2.20 -24.17 4.17
C SER A 75 2.69 -24.78 2.84
N PRO A 76 3.62 -25.76 2.86
CA PRO A 76 4.43 -26.14 4.03
C PRO A 76 5.37 -25.00 4.50
N PRO A 77 5.76 -24.97 5.78
CA PRO A 77 6.76 -24.02 6.26
C PRO A 77 8.08 -24.15 5.50
N VAL A 78 8.69 -23.01 5.19
CA VAL A 78 9.94 -22.93 4.44
C VAL A 78 11.12 -22.73 5.39
N PRO A 79 12.04 -23.70 5.50
CA PRO A 79 13.24 -23.55 6.31
C PRO A 79 14.24 -22.61 5.62
N GLY A 80 15.24 -22.17 6.38
CA GLY A 80 16.38 -21.43 5.84
C GLY A 80 16.45 -19.96 6.23
N PHE A 81 15.38 -19.38 6.77
CA PHE A 81 15.39 -18.04 7.37
C PHE A 81 15.37 -18.12 8.90
N SER A 82 16.16 -17.26 9.55
CA SER A 82 16.19 -17.15 11.01
C SER A 82 14.99 -16.34 11.51
N LYS A 83 14.15 -16.97 12.35
CA LYS A 83 13.03 -16.29 13.02
C LYS A 83 13.53 -15.29 14.06
N ALA A 84 14.68 -15.55 14.69
CA ALA A 84 15.28 -14.68 15.70
C ALA A 84 15.84 -13.38 15.11
N ASP A 85 16.31 -13.43 13.87
CA ASP A 85 16.88 -12.27 13.15
C ASP A 85 15.85 -11.52 12.29
N TYR A 86 14.57 -11.88 12.40
CA TYR A 86 13.51 -11.21 11.66
C TYR A 86 13.22 -9.83 12.25
N VAL A 87 13.16 -8.83 11.37
CA VAL A 87 12.86 -7.45 11.75
C VAL A 87 11.70 -6.93 10.90
N LYS A 88 10.71 -6.31 11.55
CA LYS A 88 9.69 -5.48 10.90
C LYS A 88 9.87 -4.05 11.36
N LEU A 89 10.02 -3.13 10.41
CA LEU A 89 10.12 -1.70 10.63
C LEU A 89 8.90 -1.05 9.99
N ASP A 90 8.08 -0.40 10.80
CA ASP A 90 6.92 0.35 10.35
C ASP A 90 7.17 1.85 10.55
N TYR A 91 6.89 2.63 9.51
CA TYR A 91 7.06 4.08 9.48
C TYR A 91 5.76 4.76 9.08
N ASP A 92 5.51 5.92 9.70
CA ASP A 92 4.44 6.87 9.37
C ASP A 92 3.02 6.30 9.34
N ARG A 93 2.79 5.25 10.14
CA ARG A 93 1.53 4.52 10.18
C ARG A 93 0.37 5.44 10.57
N ASN A 94 -0.74 5.33 9.84
CA ASN A 94 -1.95 6.15 10.05
C ASN A 94 -1.66 7.67 9.97
N GLY A 95 -0.76 8.07 9.07
CA GLY A 95 -0.39 9.46 8.83
C GLY A 95 0.50 10.08 9.92
N VAL A 96 0.91 9.31 10.94
CA VAL A 96 1.71 9.81 12.07
C VAL A 96 3.20 9.75 11.75
N LEU A 97 3.75 10.88 11.27
CA LEU A 97 5.13 10.98 10.80
C LEU A 97 6.15 10.56 11.87
N SER A 98 6.96 9.53 11.59
CA SER A 98 7.94 8.96 12.52
C SER A 98 9.07 9.93 12.88
N ASN A 99 9.38 10.88 12.00
CA ASN A 99 10.36 11.94 12.24
C ASN A 99 9.73 13.31 12.54
N GLY A 100 8.38 13.40 12.56
CA GLY A 100 7.62 14.64 12.76
C GLY A 100 7.72 15.68 11.64
N LYS A 101 8.32 15.34 10.48
CA LYS A 101 8.62 16.30 9.39
C LYS A 101 8.10 15.85 8.03
N THR A 102 8.40 14.62 7.61
CA THR A 102 8.04 14.09 6.29
C THR A 102 7.92 12.58 6.36
N PHE A 103 7.12 11.99 5.47
CA PHE A 103 7.06 10.54 5.32
C PHE A 103 8.46 9.97 5.07
N PHE A 104 8.72 8.77 5.57
CA PHE A 104 9.93 8.01 5.41
C PHE A 104 10.26 7.77 3.92
N SER A 105 9.23 7.52 3.09
CA SER A 105 9.38 7.43 1.64
C SER A 105 9.56 8.78 0.93
N GLY A 106 9.60 9.87 1.70
CA GLY A 106 9.52 11.25 1.23
C GLY A 106 8.07 11.71 1.04
N SER A 107 7.79 12.95 1.43
CA SER A 107 6.57 13.67 1.07
C SER A 107 6.78 14.41 -0.26
N LYS A 108 5.76 14.44 -1.10
CA LYS A 108 5.72 15.27 -2.30
C LYS A 108 4.38 15.98 -2.38
N ARG A 109 4.45 17.27 -2.67
CA ARG A 109 3.30 18.05 -3.12
C ARG A 109 2.97 17.58 -4.54
N ARG A 110 1.72 17.13 -4.74
CA ARG A 110 1.22 16.63 -6.04
C ARG A 110 0.01 17.42 -6.47
N ASN A 111 -0.12 17.61 -7.77
CA ASN A 111 -1.32 18.17 -8.35
C ASN A 111 -2.46 17.12 -8.31
N LEU A 112 -3.70 17.54 -8.08
CA LEU A 112 -4.87 16.66 -8.07
C LEU A 112 -5.08 15.91 -9.39
N ALA A 113 -4.68 16.47 -10.53
CA ALA A 113 -4.68 15.77 -11.82
C ALA A 113 -3.67 14.61 -11.85
N GLU A 114 -2.50 14.76 -11.21
CA GLU A 114 -1.53 13.65 -11.08
C GLU A 114 -2.06 12.56 -10.14
N VAL A 115 -2.79 12.96 -9.08
CA VAL A 115 -3.49 12.03 -8.18
C VAL A 115 -4.54 11.24 -8.97
N GLU A 116 -5.37 11.93 -9.76
CA GLU A 116 -6.38 11.30 -10.64
C GLU A 116 -5.75 10.30 -11.60
N GLN A 117 -4.69 10.72 -12.31
CA GLN A 117 -4.00 9.87 -13.27
C GLN A 117 -3.40 8.63 -12.59
N THR A 118 -2.69 8.82 -11.48
CA THR A 118 -2.02 7.73 -10.76
C THR A 118 -3.04 6.74 -10.24
N LEU A 119 -4.09 7.22 -9.55
CA LEU A 119 -5.13 6.39 -8.98
C LEU A 119 -5.96 5.69 -10.07
N GLY A 120 -6.14 6.34 -11.21
CA GLY A 120 -6.79 5.79 -12.40
C GLY A 120 -6.10 4.55 -12.98
N THR A 121 -4.80 4.33 -12.69
CA THR A 121 -4.07 3.11 -13.10
C THR A 121 -4.15 1.97 -12.10
N ALA A 122 -4.73 2.20 -10.91
CA ALA A 122 -4.81 1.18 -9.87
C ALA A 122 -5.72 0.03 -10.33
N SER A 123 -5.24 -1.21 -10.24
CA SER A 123 -6.01 -2.40 -10.67
C SER A 123 -7.40 -2.52 -10.00
N VAL A 124 -7.54 -2.00 -8.78
CA VAL A 124 -8.82 -1.96 -8.07
C VAL A 124 -9.82 -0.99 -8.74
N VAL A 125 -9.33 0.14 -9.27
CA VAL A 125 -10.13 1.09 -10.04
C VAL A 125 -10.49 0.49 -11.40
N THR A 126 -9.58 -0.23 -12.05
CA THR A 126 -9.90 -0.97 -13.28
C THR A 126 -11.07 -1.93 -13.06
N ARG A 127 -11.03 -2.73 -11.99
CA ARG A 127 -12.14 -3.64 -11.62
C ARG A 127 -13.45 -2.90 -11.29
N TRP A 128 -13.36 -1.73 -10.65
CA TRP A 128 -14.54 -0.88 -10.43
C TRP A 128 -15.16 -0.43 -11.75
N ARG A 129 -14.33 0.02 -12.70
CA ARG A 129 -14.76 0.53 -14.03
C ARG A 129 -15.34 -0.57 -14.90
N GLU A 130 -14.78 -1.78 -14.86
CA GLU A 130 -15.34 -2.97 -15.52
C GLU A 130 -16.78 -3.29 -15.06
N ASN A 131 -17.13 -2.94 -13.82
CA ASN A 131 -18.46 -3.14 -13.25
C ASN A 131 -19.39 -1.91 -13.36
N HIS A 132 -18.89 -0.78 -13.85
CA HIS A 132 -19.67 0.44 -14.06
C HIS A 132 -19.29 1.11 -15.40
N PRO A 133 -19.40 0.39 -16.53
CA PRO A 133 -18.92 0.88 -17.83
C PRO A 133 -19.56 2.22 -18.23
N ASP A 134 -20.84 2.43 -17.89
CA ASP A 134 -21.58 3.64 -18.23
C ASP A 134 -21.11 4.89 -17.45
N LEU A 135 -20.37 4.71 -16.35
CA LEU A 135 -19.86 5.81 -15.53
C LEU A 135 -18.43 6.20 -15.92
N VAL A 136 -17.71 5.34 -16.67
CA VAL A 136 -16.30 5.55 -17.00
C VAL A 136 -16.14 6.81 -17.85
N GLY A 137 -15.23 7.70 -17.44
CA GLY A 137 -14.95 8.97 -18.12
C GLY A 137 -15.97 10.08 -17.84
N THR A 138 -17.13 9.77 -17.24
CA THR A 138 -18.11 10.77 -16.79
C THR A 138 -17.70 11.38 -15.45
N GLU A 139 -18.36 12.45 -15.01
CA GLU A 139 -18.17 13.05 -13.68
C GLU A 139 -18.54 12.10 -12.52
N GLN A 140 -19.17 10.96 -12.81
CA GLN A 140 -19.52 9.92 -11.84
C GLN A 140 -18.49 8.79 -11.78
N ASP A 141 -17.37 8.88 -12.51
CA ASP A 141 -16.24 7.95 -12.33
C ASP A 141 -15.72 8.04 -10.89
N CYS A 142 -15.43 6.90 -10.28
CA CYS A 142 -15.05 6.86 -8.87
C CYS A 142 -13.81 7.70 -8.54
N VAL A 143 -12.84 7.79 -9.47
CA VAL A 143 -11.63 8.59 -9.24
C VAL A 143 -11.92 10.08 -9.36
N LYS A 144 -12.79 10.48 -10.29
CA LYS A 144 -13.22 11.88 -10.44
C LYS A 144 -14.00 12.36 -9.22
N LEU A 145 -14.91 11.54 -8.70
CA LEU A 145 -15.63 11.84 -7.45
C LEU A 145 -14.66 11.96 -6.27
N PHE A 146 -13.71 11.04 -6.13
CA PHE A 146 -12.68 11.12 -5.09
C PHE A 146 -11.85 12.41 -5.17
N VAL A 147 -11.40 12.77 -6.38
CA VAL A 147 -10.61 14.00 -6.60
C VAL A 147 -11.45 15.26 -6.34
N LYS A 148 -12.74 15.23 -6.69
CA LYS A 148 -13.68 16.29 -6.34
C LYS A 148 -13.80 16.44 -4.82
N ASP A 149 -14.00 15.35 -4.09
CA ASP A 149 -14.10 15.38 -2.63
C ASP A 149 -12.81 15.91 -1.99
N LEU A 150 -11.64 15.51 -2.51
CA LEU A 150 -10.35 16.05 -2.08
C LEU A 150 -10.26 17.57 -2.31
N ARG A 151 -10.60 18.04 -3.52
CA ARG A 151 -10.59 19.47 -3.87
C ARG A 151 -11.48 20.29 -2.94
N GLU A 152 -12.69 19.80 -2.67
CA GLU A 152 -13.62 20.45 -1.75
C GLU A 152 -13.05 20.53 -0.32
N ALA A 153 -12.46 19.44 0.17
CA ALA A 153 -11.83 19.40 1.50
C ALA A 153 -10.57 20.29 1.60
N LEU A 154 -9.90 20.55 0.47
CA LEU A 154 -8.76 21.45 0.36
C LEU A 154 -9.16 22.92 0.15
N GLY A 155 -10.46 23.24 0.14
CA GLY A 155 -10.94 24.62 -0.05
C GLY A 155 -10.71 25.17 -1.46
N GLY A 156 -10.60 24.29 -2.47
CA GLY A 156 -10.37 24.65 -3.86
C GLY A 156 -8.90 24.67 -4.29
N GLU A 157 -7.95 24.31 -3.41
CA GLU A 157 -6.55 24.11 -3.80
C GLU A 157 -6.41 22.88 -4.71
N GLU A 158 -5.56 22.98 -5.73
CA GLU A 158 -5.28 21.90 -6.69
C GLU A 158 -4.03 21.08 -6.34
N GLU A 159 -3.44 21.31 -5.17
CA GLU A 159 -2.24 20.61 -4.71
C GLU A 159 -2.45 20.01 -3.34
N VAL A 160 -1.88 18.82 -3.14
CA VAL A 160 -1.97 18.08 -1.88
C VAL A 160 -0.63 17.44 -1.50
N ASP A 161 -0.30 17.48 -0.22
CA ASP A 161 0.90 16.84 0.31
C ASP A 161 0.69 15.34 0.48
N SER A 162 1.31 14.56 -0.41
CA SER A 162 1.20 13.10 -0.41
C SER A 162 2.48 12.42 0.07
N GLY A 163 2.31 11.32 0.80
CA GLY A 163 3.35 10.33 1.03
C GLY A 163 2.72 8.97 1.31
N GLY A 164 3.38 8.14 2.11
CA GLY A 164 2.77 6.88 2.50
C GLY A 164 3.46 6.20 3.66
N ALA A 165 2.63 5.56 4.48
CA ALA A 165 3.09 4.68 5.54
C ALA A 165 3.90 3.54 4.92
N THR A 166 5.09 3.29 5.44
CA THR A 166 6.03 2.33 4.84
C THR A 166 6.34 1.21 5.82
N THR A 167 6.24 -0.03 5.36
CA THR A 167 6.73 -1.20 6.10
C THR A 167 7.90 -1.81 5.36
N ILE A 168 8.94 -2.18 6.12
CA ILE A 168 10.06 -2.98 5.67
C ILE A 168 10.17 -4.22 6.56
N MET A 169 10.23 -5.39 5.94
CA MET A 169 10.43 -6.68 6.59
C MET A 169 11.76 -7.26 6.13
N LEU A 170 12.64 -7.58 7.08
CA LEU A 170 13.98 -8.11 6.83
C LEU A 170 14.05 -9.55 7.35
N PHE A 171 14.47 -10.47 6.48
CA PHE A 171 14.66 -11.88 6.82
C PHE A 171 16.11 -12.26 6.52
N ARG A 172 16.84 -12.72 7.54
CA ARG A 172 18.22 -13.19 7.37
C ARG A 172 18.25 -14.69 7.04
N LYS A 173 18.99 -15.06 6.01
CA LYS A 173 19.30 -16.46 5.69
C LYS A 173 20.17 -17.03 6.82
N ALA A 174 19.68 -18.10 7.44
CA ALA A 174 20.44 -18.84 8.45
C ALA A 174 21.77 -19.35 7.85
N ALA A 175 22.80 -19.39 8.71
CA ALA A 175 24.12 -19.93 8.41
C ALA A 175 24.06 -21.37 7.90
#